data_AF-A0A2V8XCN7-F1
#
_entry.id   AF-A0A2V8XCN7-F1
#
_cell.length_a   1.000
_cell.length_b   1.000
_cell.length_c   1.000
_cell.angle_alpha   90.00
_cell.angle_beta   90.00
_cell.angle_gamma   90.00
#
_symmetry.space_group_name_H-M   'P 1'
#
loop_
_entity.id
_entity.type
_entity.pdbx_description
1 polymer ?
#
loop_
_entity_poly.entity_id
_entity_poly.type
_entity_poly.pdbx_seq_one_letter_code
_entity_poly.pdbx_strand_id
1 'polypeptide(L)'
;MPELKFDTVHGSWKGNDYPSVSITSVAVGSGTPVALVFMTHMNVDFDGAPNAYGPPEKSPLDSLADAGRHGATGYYGLIAVGPKEVEPRDPHKRLIKDVHHLQLDTRYPDTKGKCPVVQQSGPYAGFFVSTTSKRNVSGSPSIYEQSHYLDSSAVAYSALSYNLHHKGVGDGDFGIAIRHDTFRQASFSFLGGEGHGKGSAGAGAVGECSYKVFLDIGGSPKTSAQKYPNNNFPTSFIVFPRSKTSQLMRISLAENAEDFAVFLALQAQVDAAGRGHSGLPAFRKYVAGGRKAKPASYENVVAALQHWGYAPGLSAVVTAASTLVSSIAAAAGKLIP
;
A
#
# COMPACT_ATOMS: atom_id res chain seq x y z
N MET A 1 -23.39 -10.65 -20.63
CA MET A 1 -22.02 -10.29 -20.18
C MET A 1 -21.65 -11.20 -19.00
N PRO A 2 -20.36 -11.44 -18.69
CA PRO A 2 -20.00 -12.24 -17.53
C PRO A 2 -20.36 -11.52 -16.22
N GLU A 3 -20.81 -12.25 -15.21
CA GLU A 3 -20.99 -11.74 -13.84
C GLU A 3 -19.66 -11.69 -13.07
N LEU A 4 -19.60 -10.80 -12.08
CA LEU A 4 -18.62 -10.80 -11.00
C LEU A 4 -18.88 -11.97 -10.05
N LYS A 5 -17.82 -12.71 -9.75
CA LYS A 5 -17.78 -13.75 -8.70
C LYS A 5 -16.94 -13.28 -7.53
N PHE A 6 -17.40 -13.61 -6.33
CA PHE A 6 -16.80 -13.21 -5.06
C PHE A 6 -16.48 -14.46 -4.24
N ASP A 7 -15.19 -14.75 -4.07
CA ASP A 7 -14.72 -15.98 -3.46
C ASP A 7 -13.70 -15.73 -2.35
N THR A 8 -13.67 -16.60 -1.35
CA THR A 8 -12.65 -16.56 -0.31
C THR A 8 -11.31 -16.97 -0.89
N VAL A 9 -10.27 -16.18 -0.65
CA VAL A 9 -8.90 -16.55 -0.99
C VAL A 9 -8.28 -17.31 0.17
N HIS A 10 -8.19 -18.63 0.04
CA HIS A 10 -7.56 -19.48 1.04
C HIS A 10 -6.08 -19.12 1.23
N GLY A 11 -5.65 -19.07 2.49
CA GLY A 11 -4.28 -18.76 2.92
C GLY A 11 -4.22 -18.38 4.40
N SER A 12 -3.00 -18.38 4.95
CA SER A 12 -2.73 -17.76 6.25
C SER A 12 -2.35 -16.31 6.00
N TRP A 13 -3.30 -15.42 6.23
CA TRP A 13 -3.13 -13.99 6.01
C TRP A 13 -3.11 -13.26 7.34
N LYS A 14 -2.22 -12.28 7.48
CA LYS A 14 -2.03 -11.52 8.71
C LYS A 14 -1.94 -10.03 8.39
N GLY A 15 -2.51 -9.20 9.25
CA GLY A 15 -2.15 -7.79 9.37
C GLY A 15 -1.22 -7.61 10.56
N ASN A 16 -0.66 -6.42 10.76
CA ASN A 16 0.19 -6.16 11.94
C ASN A 16 -0.56 -6.36 13.25
N ASP A 17 -1.83 -5.93 13.32
CA ASP A 17 -2.67 -6.08 14.52
C ASP A 17 -3.66 -7.26 14.44
N TYR A 18 -3.75 -7.93 13.28
CA TYR A 18 -4.73 -8.98 13.03
C TYR A 18 -4.05 -10.31 12.73
N PRO A 19 -4.14 -11.31 13.65
CA PRO A 19 -3.49 -12.60 13.44
C PRO A 19 -4.14 -13.41 12.31
N SER A 20 -5.33 -13.00 11.85
CA SER A 20 -6.03 -13.58 10.72
C SER A 20 -6.75 -12.49 9.93
N VAL A 21 -6.49 -12.41 8.62
CA VAL A 21 -7.18 -11.52 7.69
C VAL A 21 -7.89 -12.35 6.62
N SER A 22 -9.14 -12.02 6.31
CA SER A 22 -9.88 -12.63 5.23
C SER A 22 -9.68 -11.82 3.97
N ILE A 23 -9.31 -12.50 2.88
CA ILE A 23 -9.23 -11.90 1.55
C ILE A 23 -10.36 -12.45 0.69
N THR A 24 -11.04 -11.57 -0.03
CA THR A 24 -12.02 -11.91 -1.05
C THR A 24 -11.46 -11.58 -2.42
N SER A 25 -11.43 -12.57 -3.32
CA SER A 25 -11.15 -12.33 -4.73
C SER A 25 -12.43 -11.94 -5.45
N VAL A 26 -12.32 -10.95 -6.33
CA VAL A 26 -13.36 -10.59 -7.30
C VAL A 26 -12.85 -10.98 -8.68
N ALA A 27 -13.63 -11.76 -9.41
CA ALA A 27 -13.30 -12.24 -10.75
C ALA A 27 -14.45 -12.01 -11.72
N VAL A 28 -14.16 -11.84 -13.00
CA VAL A 28 -15.17 -11.77 -14.07
C VAL A 28 -15.34 -13.17 -14.67
N GLY A 29 -16.52 -13.77 -14.52
CA GLY A 29 -16.78 -15.16 -14.93
C GLY A 29 -15.97 -16.18 -14.11
N SER A 30 -15.40 -17.20 -14.75
CA SER A 30 -14.45 -18.15 -14.15
C SER A 30 -12.98 -17.72 -14.30
N GLY A 31 -12.75 -16.46 -14.69
CA GLY A 31 -11.42 -15.96 -14.99
C GLY A 31 -10.56 -15.69 -13.76
N THR A 32 -9.32 -15.27 -14.01
CA THR A 32 -8.38 -14.85 -12.98
C THR A 32 -8.91 -13.62 -12.23
N PRO A 33 -8.68 -13.50 -10.90
CA PRO A 33 -9.14 -12.34 -10.13
C PRO A 33 -8.71 -11.01 -10.75
N VAL A 34 -9.67 -10.08 -10.81
CA VAL A 34 -9.50 -8.69 -11.22
C VAL A 34 -9.23 -7.78 -10.03
N ALA A 35 -9.68 -8.18 -8.84
CA ALA A 35 -9.35 -7.52 -7.58
C ALA A 35 -9.21 -8.51 -6.42
N LEU A 36 -8.43 -8.13 -5.42
CA LEU A 36 -8.37 -8.74 -4.09
C LEU A 36 -8.79 -7.68 -3.09
N VAL A 37 -9.77 -8.01 -2.24
CA VAL A 37 -10.31 -7.09 -1.24
C VAL A 37 -10.11 -7.67 0.14
N PHE A 38 -9.59 -6.87 1.05
CA PHE A 38 -9.42 -7.25 2.46
C PHE A 38 -9.51 -6.02 3.35
N MET A 39 -9.71 -6.24 4.64
CA MET A 39 -9.79 -5.18 5.64
C MET A 39 -8.86 -5.47 6.81
N THR A 40 -8.09 -4.47 7.19
CA THR A 40 -7.14 -4.50 8.32
C THR A 40 -6.98 -3.07 8.87
N HIS A 41 -6.21 -2.91 9.94
CA HIS A 41 -5.64 -1.60 10.25
C HIS A 41 -4.66 -1.19 9.18
N MET A 42 -4.50 0.13 9.04
CA MET A 42 -3.49 0.68 8.17
C MET A 42 -2.12 0.27 8.68
N ASN A 43 -1.46 -0.62 7.93
CA ASN A 43 -0.10 -1.00 8.25
C ASN A 43 0.85 -0.03 7.57
N VAL A 44 1.64 0.71 8.36
CA VAL A 44 2.45 1.83 7.88
C VAL A 44 3.91 1.43 7.85
N ASP A 45 4.50 1.53 6.67
CA ASP A 45 5.93 1.42 6.45
C ASP A 45 6.56 2.83 6.45
N PHE A 46 7.42 3.08 7.43
CA PHE A 46 8.16 4.33 7.54
C PHE A 46 9.49 4.29 6.80
N ASP A 47 9.96 3.12 6.38
CA ASP A 47 11.23 2.97 5.67
C ASP A 47 11.28 3.92 4.46
N GLY A 48 12.40 4.62 4.30
CA GLY A 48 12.59 5.65 3.27
C GLY A 48 12.18 7.07 3.67
N ALA A 49 11.35 7.27 4.69
CA ALA A 49 11.04 8.63 5.15
C ALA A 49 12.31 9.27 5.74
N PRO A 50 12.66 10.52 5.36
CA PRO A 50 13.85 11.19 5.86
C PRO A 50 13.94 11.37 7.38
N ASN A 51 12.84 11.21 8.11
CA ASN A 51 12.77 11.24 9.57
C ASN A 51 12.24 9.94 10.18
N ALA A 52 12.28 8.83 9.44
CA ALA A 52 11.86 7.51 9.91
C ALA A 52 12.61 7.12 11.19
N TYR A 53 13.94 7.22 11.14
CA TYR A 53 14.85 6.77 12.18
C TYR A 53 15.82 7.86 12.59
N GLY A 54 16.15 7.89 13.88
CA GLY A 54 17.08 8.86 14.44
C GLY A 54 17.25 8.64 15.94
N PRO A 55 18.10 9.42 16.59
CA PRO A 55 18.25 9.34 18.03
C PRO A 55 16.98 9.90 18.73
N PRO A 56 16.64 9.45 19.95
CA PRO A 56 15.37 9.78 20.62
C PRO A 56 15.08 11.27 20.72
N GLU A 57 16.12 12.10 20.91
CA GLU A 57 16.01 13.57 20.97
C GLU A 57 15.49 14.21 19.67
N LYS A 58 15.52 13.49 18.55
CA LYS A 58 14.98 13.94 17.26
C LYS A 58 13.51 13.58 17.07
N SER A 59 12.91 12.80 17.98
CA SER A 59 11.52 12.30 17.87
C SER A 59 11.25 11.60 16.53
N PRO A 60 11.98 10.52 16.18
CA PRO A 60 11.78 9.78 14.94
C PRO A 60 10.37 9.21 14.83
N LEU A 61 9.90 9.06 13.58
CA LEU A 61 8.59 8.48 13.29
C LEU A 61 8.50 7.06 13.85
N ASP A 62 9.58 6.30 13.69
CA ASP A 62 9.65 4.89 14.07
C ASP A 62 10.83 4.56 15.00
N SER A 63 10.83 3.35 15.57
CA SER A 63 11.84 2.90 16.50
C SER A 63 13.01 2.21 15.78
N LEU A 64 14.22 2.32 16.31
CA LEU A 64 15.37 1.60 15.75
C LEU A 64 15.23 0.08 15.84
N ALA A 65 14.37 -0.44 16.72
CA ALA A 65 14.09 -1.87 16.76
C ALA A 65 13.39 -2.33 15.47
N ASP A 66 12.49 -1.49 14.95
CA ASP A 66 11.72 -1.73 13.72
C ASP A 66 12.57 -1.56 12.45
N ALA A 67 13.71 -0.86 12.54
CA ALA A 67 14.75 -0.86 11.51
C ALA A 67 15.63 -2.13 11.50
N GLY A 68 15.42 -3.09 12.41
CA GLY A 68 16.18 -4.34 12.47
C GLY A 68 17.40 -4.37 13.41
N ARG A 69 17.59 -3.37 14.28
CA ARG A 69 18.78 -3.21 15.16
C ARG A 69 19.22 -4.49 15.88
N HIS A 70 18.25 -5.27 16.38
CA HIS A 70 18.49 -6.45 17.21
C HIS A 70 18.33 -7.77 16.45
N GLY A 71 18.07 -7.72 15.14
CA GLY A 71 17.95 -8.92 14.30
C GLY A 71 19.29 -9.56 13.97
N ALA A 72 19.26 -10.81 13.51
CA ALA A 72 20.45 -11.53 13.05
C ALA A 72 21.12 -10.87 11.83
N THR A 73 20.36 -10.09 11.08
CA THR A 73 20.83 -9.39 9.87
C THR A 73 21.51 -8.05 10.17
N GLY A 74 21.28 -7.46 11.37
CA GLY A 74 21.53 -6.05 11.62
C GLY A 74 20.42 -5.16 11.03
N TYR A 75 20.69 -3.86 10.94
CA TYR A 75 19.74 -2.91 10.35
C TYR A 75 19.38 -3.28 8.90
N TYR A 76 18.08 -3.21 8.57
CA TYR A 76 17.54 -3.33 7.21
C TYR A 76 16.80 -2.08 6.73
N GLY A 77 16.24 -1.28 7.65
CA GLY A 77 15.48 -0.06 7.32
C GLY A 77 16.34 1.22 7.24
N LEU A 78 17.65 1.10 7.50
CA LEU A 78 18.60 2.21 7.44
C LEU A 78 20.01 1.76 7.04
N ILE A 79 20.83 2.72 6.60
CA ILE A 79 22.25 2.47 6.30
C ILE A 79 23.09 2.48 7.57
N ALA A 80 23.85 1.40 7.75
CA ALA A 80 24.82 1.27 8.83
C ALA A 80 26.18 0.81 8.31
N VAL A 81 27.24 1.39 8.87
CA VAL A 81 28.64 1.14 8.50
C VAL A 81 29.44 0.81 9.76
N GLY A 82 30.33 -0.18 9.67
CA GLY A 82 31.25 -0.48 10.76
C GLY A 82 32.25 0.67 10.98
N PRO A 83 32.55 1.08 12.22
CA PRO A 83 33.47 2.20 12.49
C PRO A 83 34.91 1.96 12.01
N LYS A 84 35.24 0.70 11.71
CA LYS A 84 36.52 0.23 11.14
C LYS A 84 36.35 -0.49 9.79
N GLU A 85 35.17 -0.39 9.16
CA GLU A 85 34.89 -1.00 7.86
C GLU A 85 35.67 -0.25 6.79
N VAL A 86 36.46 -0.99 6.00
CA VAL A 86 37.31 -0.44 4.92
C VAL A 86 36.54 -0.43 3.60
N GLU A 87 36.75 0.60 2.78
CA GLU A 87 36.18 0.67 1.43
C GLU A 87 36.81 -0.41 0.54
N PRO A 88 36.06 -1.45 0.11
CA PRO A 88 36.65 -2.59 -0.59
C PRO A 88 37.34 -2.23 -1.91
N ARG A 89 36.92 -1.11 -2.53
CA ARG A 89 37.47 -0.64 -3.81
C ARG A 89 38.57 0.40 -3.66
N ASP A 90 38.90 0.84 -2.44
CA ASP A 90 39.93 1.83 -2.21
C ASP A 90 41.31 1.16 -2.07
N PRO A 91 42.29 1.43 -2.96
CA PRO A 91 43.61 0.80 -2.92
C PRO A 91 44.38 1.11 -1.63
N HIS A 92 44.05 2.22 -0.96
CA HIS A 92 44.64 2.62 0.31
C HIS A 92 43.95 2.01 1.53
N LYS A 93 42.91 1.19 1.34
CA LYS A 93 42.11 0.56 2.42
C LYS A 93 41.63 1.57 3.46
N ARG A 94 41.29 2.80 3.05
CA ARG A 94 40.72 3.79 3.97
C ARG A 94 39.35 3.32 4.46
N LEU A 95 38.94 3.85 5.61
CA LEU A 95 37.65 3.53 6.19
C LEU A 95 36.53 4.10 5.30
N ILE A 96 35.42 3.38 5.17
CA ILE A 96 34.24 3.83 4.40
C ILE A 96 33.80 5.22 4.86
N LYS A 97 33.76 5.45 6.18
CA LYS A 97 33.39 6.75 6.74
C LYS A 97 34.32 7.89 6.32
N ASP A 98 35.61 7.61 6.09
CA ASP A 98 36.59 8.62 5.73
C ASP A 98 36.54 8.90 4.21
N VAL A 99 36.34 7.85 3.41
CA VAL A 99 36.19 7.96 1.94
C VAL A 99 34.94 8.74 1.56
N HIS A 100 33.82 8.46 2.24
CA HIS A 100 32.52 9.07 1.93
C HIS A 100 32.15 10.20 2.89
N HIS A 101 33.09 10.64 3.75
CA HIS A 101 32.91 11.72 4.74
C HIS A 101 31.70 11.52 5.68
N LEU A 102 31.40 10.27 6.04
CA LEU A 102 30.22 9.91 6.82
C LEU A 102 30.34 10.26 8.29
N GLN A 103 29.24 10.75 8.86
CA GLN A 103 29.05 10.78 10.30
C GLN A 103 28.31 9.51 10.75
N LEU A 104 28.88 8.79 11.71
CA LEU A 104 28.26 7.60 12.29
C LEU A 104 27.79 7.88 13.71
N ASP A 105 26.62 7.37 14.09
CA ASP A 105 26.15 7.43 15.48
C ASP A 105 26.54 6.16 16.25
N THR A 106 27.65 6.24 16.97
CA THR A 106 28.23 5.10 17.72
C THR A 106 27.45 4.72 18.97
N ARG A 107 26.41 5.48 19.34
CA ARG A 107 25.51 5.13 20.46
C ARG A 107 24.57 3.96 20.10
N TYR A 108 24.38 3.70 18.81
CA TYR A 108 23.39 2.73 18.33
C TYR A 108 23.96 1.63 17.43
N PRO A 109 25.02 0.92 17.83
CA PRO A 109 25.50 -0.21 17.05
C PRO A 109 24.41 -1.28 16.94
N ASP A 110 24.35 -1.94 15.78
CA ASP A 110 23.58 -3.17 15.61
C ASP A 110 24.32 -4.38 16.22
N THR A 111 23.72 -5.56 16.10
CA THR A 111 24.29 -6.84 16.55
C THR A 111 25.64 -7.20 15.91
N LYS A 112 26.02 -6.54 14.82
CA LYS A 112 27.29 -6.72 14.09
C LYS A 112 28.28 -5.58 14.35
N GLY A 113 27.94 -4.63 15.22
CA GLY A 113 28.77 -3.47 15.53
C GLY A 113 28.74 -2.38 14.45
N LYS A 114 27.83 -2.45 13.47
CA LYS A 114 27.64 -1.37 12.48
C LYS A 114 26.81 -0.25 13.09
N CYS A 115 27.22 0.98 12.81
CA CYS A 115 26.61 2.19 13.35
C CYS A 115 25.80 2.91 12.26
N PRO A 116 24.60 3.45 12.57
CA PRO A 116 23.81 4.21 11.60
C PRO A 116 24.58 5.38 11.01
N VAL A 117 24.40 5.60 9.71
CA VAL A 117 24.88 6.81 9.02
C VAL A 117 23.91 7.95 9.29
N VAL A 118 24.44 9.06 9.77
CA VAL A 118 23.70 10.28 10.10
C VAL A 118 23.59 11.18 8.88
N GLN A 119 22.38 11.65 8.58
CA GLN A 119 22.14 12.69 7.59
C GLN A 119 22.82 13.98 8.02
N GLN A 120 23.72 14.50 7.19
CA GLN A 120 24.57 15.65 7.53
C GLN A 120 23.99 17.01 7.12
N SER A 121 22.92 17.03 6.30
CA SER A 121 22.34 18.26 5.75
C SER A 121 20.82 18.18 5.58
N GLY A 122 20.21 19.30 5.19
CA GLY A 122 18.77 19.40 4.95
C GLY A 122 17.92 19.51 6.23
N PRO A 123 16.59 19.54 6.09
CA PRO A 123 15.66 19.70 7.22
C PRO A 123 15.71 18.55 8.22
N TYR A 124 16.26 17.41 7.81
CA TYR A 124 16.38 16.20 8.63
C TYR A 124 17.84 15.89 9.03
N ALA A 125 18.70 16.91 9.05
CA ALA A 125 20.05 16.78 9.59
C ALA A 125 20.01 16.22 11.04
N GLY A 126 20.81 15.19 11.28
CA GLY A 126 20.87 14.46 12.55
C GLY A 126 19.90 13.27 12.67
N PHE A 127 19.03 13.03 11.70
CA PHE A 127 18.34 11.73 11.54
C PHE A 127 19.28 10.72 10.86
N PHE A 128 18.88 9.45 10.81
CA PHE A 128 19.64 8.41 10.12
C PHE A 128 19.16 8.25 8.68
N VAL A 129 20.05 7.80 7.79
CA VAL A 129 19.72 7.54 6.38
C VAL A 129 18.82 6.30 6.30
N SER A 130 17.51 6.51 6.15
CA SER A 130 16.51 5.47 6.03
C SER A 130 16.40 4.97 4.59
N THR A 131 16.23 3.67 4.42
CA THR A 131 16.36 2.99 3.13
C THR A 131 15.06 2.39 2.67
N THR A 132 14.86 2.35 1.36
CA THR A 132 13.92 1.45 0.68
C THR A 132 14.71 0.50 -0.24
N SER A 133 14.15 -0.64 -0.60
CA SER A 133 14.68 -1.52 -1.65
C SER A 133 14.81 -0.84 -3.02
N LYS A 134 14.01 0.21 -3.26
CA LYS A 134 14.03 0.99 -4.51
C LYS A 134 14.87 2.25 -4.39
N ARG A 135 15.59 2.56 -5.48
CA ARG A 135 16.31 3.81 -5.65
C ARG A 135 15.39 4.90 -6.21
N ASN A 136 15.50 6.12 -5.69
CA ASN A 136 15.02 7.32 -6.33
C ASN A 136 15.95 7.70 -7.51
N VAL A 137 15.46 7.55 -8.73
CA VAL A 137 16.22 7.80 -9.97
C VAL A 137 16.67 9.25 -10.13
N SER A 138 15.94 10.19 -9.53
CA SER A 138 16.26 11.63 -9.56
C SER A 138 17.13 12.05 -8.37
N GLY A 139 17.44 11.13 -7.47
CA GLY A 139 18.19 11.35 -6.25
C GLY A 139 19.69 11.14 -6.37
N SER A 140 20.39 11.25 -5.23
CA SER A 140 21.83 11.01 -5.16
C SER A 140 22.21 9.62 -5.67
N PRO A 141 23.33 9.47 -6.42
CA PRO A 141 23.87 8.15 -6.72
C PRO A 141 24.52 7.47 -5.51
N SER A 142 24.85 8.22 -4.46
CA SER A 142 25.44 7.69 -3.23
C SER A 142 24.38 7.04 -2.35
N ILE A 143 24.58 5.78 -1.98
CA ILE A 143 23.70 5.07 -1.03
C ILE A 143 23.72 5.67 0.38
N TYR A 144 24.69 6.53 0.68
CA TYR A 144 24.81 7.17 2.00
C TYR A 144 24.01 8.46 2.13
N GLU A 145 23.29 8.86 1.08
CA GLU A 145 22.47 10.07 1.04
C GLU A 145 20.99 9.69 1.07
N GLN A 146 20.19 10.36 1.90
CA GLN A 146 18.75 10.06 2.02
C GLN A 146 18.02 10.15 0.67
N SER A 147 18.40 11.12 -0.17
CA SER A 147 17.79 11.31 -1.49
C SER A 147 17.98 10.12 -2.44
N HIS A 148 18.88 9.18 -2.14
CA HIS A 148 19.06 7.94 -2.91
C HIS A 148 17.83 7.04 -2.88
N TYR A 149 17.07 7.06 -1.79
CA TYR A 149 15.94 6.17 -1.54
C TYR A 149 14.61 6.84 -1.88
N LEU A 150 13.56 6.05 -2.09
CA LEU A 150 12.22 6.61 -2.23
C LEU A 150 11.77 7.17 -0.88
N ASP A 151 11.24 8.39 -0.92
CA ASP A 151 10.68 9.04 0.27
C ASP A 151 9.27 8.52 0.52
N SER A 152 9.11 7.65 1.52
CA SER A 152 7.80 7.07 1.87
C SER A 152 6.81 8.10 2.40
N SER A 153 7.26 9.29 2.83
CA SER A 153 6.39 10.42 3.21
C SER A 153 5.87 11.19 2.01
N ALA A 154 6.46 11.02 0.83
CA ALA A 154 6.11 11.74 -0.40
C ALA A 154 5.50 10.82 -1.48
N VAL A 155 5.91 9.54 -1.53
CA VAL A 155 5.51 8.58 -2.57
C VAL A 155 4.56 7.54 -2.00
N ALA A 156 3.38 7.41 -2.61
CA ALA A 156 2.37 6.43 -2.23
C ALA A 156 2.68 5.05 -2.81
N TYR A 157 3.08 4.10 -1.96
CA TYR A 157 3.37 2.74 -2.38
C TYR A 157 2.96 1.70 -1.32
N SER A 158 3.02 0.42 -1.68
CA SER A 158 2.91 -0.70 -0.74
C SER A 158 4.00 -1.75 -0.98
N ALA A 159 4.53 -2.30 0.10
CA ALA A 159 5.46 -3.40 0.08
C ALA A 159 4.77 -4.69 -0.43
N LEU A 160 5.38 -5.36 -1.40
CA LEU A 160 4.80 -6.57 -1.99
C LEU A 160 5.08 -7.80 -1.13
N SER A 161 4.07 -8.25 -0.38
CA SER A 161 4.21 -9.48 0.42
C SER A 161 4.27 -10.75 -0.43
N TYR A 162 4.95 -11.78 0.09
CA TYR A 162 5.06 -13.08 -0.57
C TYR A 162 3.70 -13.65 -0.95
N ASN A 163 2.73 -13.66 -0.05
CA ASN A 163 1.42 -14.25 -0.35
C ASN A 163 0.63 -13.46 -1.40
N LEU A 164 0.67 -12.12 -1.39
CA LEU A 164 0.04 -11.31 -2.43
C LEU A 164 0.69 -11.54 -3.80
N HIS A 165 2.02 -11.67 -3.85
CA HIS A 165 2.73 -12.03 -5.07
C HIS A 165 2.26 -13.37 -5.64
N HIS A 166 2.01 -14.37 -4.79
CA HIS A 166 1.49 -15.68 -5.20
C HIS A 166 0.01 -15.65 -5.62
N LYS A 167 -0.69 -14.54 -5.40
CA LYS A 167 -2.03 -14.29 -5.97
C LYS A 167 -1.98 -13.42 -7.23
N GLY A 168 -0.77 -13.17 -7.75
CA GLY A 168 -0.52 -12.51 -9.02
C GLY A 168 -0.37 -11.00 -8.95
N VAL A 169 -0.15 -10.45 -7.74
CA VAL A 169 0.22 -9.04 -7.57
C VAL A 169 1.71 -8.88 -7.88
N GLY A 170 2.07 -7.98 -8.78
CA GLY A 170 3.45 -7.75 -9.19
C GLY A 170 3.93 -6.32 -8.95
N ASP A 171 5.22 -6.10 -9.23
CA ASP A 171 5.83 -4.76 -9.21
C ASP A 171 5.10 -3.81 -10.18
N GLY A 172 4.69 -2.66 -9.67
CA GLY A 172 3.90 -1.66 -10.40
C GLY A 172 2.40 -1.98 -10.55
N ASP A 173 1.90 -3.09 -9.99
CA ASP A 173 0.45 -3.21 -9.80
C ASP A 173 -0.04 -2.14 -8.82
N PHE A 174 -1.32 -1.78 -8.86
CA PHE A 174 -1.84 -0.72 -8.00
C PHE A 174 -2.93 -1.22 -7.06
N GLY A 175 -3.14 -0.48 -5.98
CA GLY A 175 -4.24 -0.66 -5.06
C GLY A 175 -4.85 0.65 -4.62
N ILE A 176 -5.97 0.54 -3.90
CA ILE A 176 -6.68 1.65 -3.28
C ILE A 176 -6.90 1.29 -1.81
N ALA A 177 -6.50 2.17 -0.91
CA ALA A 177 -6.86 2.15 0.49
C ALA A 177 -8.07 3.05 0.71
N ILE A 178 -9.08 2.57 1.43
CA ILE A 178 -10.30 3.30 1.75
C ILE A 178 -10.50 3.26 3.26
N ARG A 179 -10.48 4.43 3.89
CA ARG A 179 -10.78 4.63 5.31
C ARG A 179 -12.29 4.90 5.47
N HIS A 180 -12.98 4.03 6.22
CA HIS A 180 -14.46 3.98 6.21
C HIS A 180 -15.15 5.01 7.09
N ASP A 181 -14.51 5.48 8.16
CA ASP A 181 -15.08 6.49 9.08
C ASP A 181 -15.02 7.92 8.51
N THR A 182 -14.02 8.22 7.67
CA THR A 182 -13.84 9.55 7.07
C THR A 182 -14.02 9.58 5.55
N PHE A 183 -14.29 8.44 4.92
CA PHE A 183 -14.38 8.26 3.46
C PHE A 183 -13.17 8.76 2.68
N ARG A 184 -12.00 8.79 3.32
CA ARG A 184 -10.75 9.19 2.65
C ARG A 184 -10.16 7.99 1.93
N GLN A 185 -9.57 8.23 0.77
CA GLN A 185 -8.96 7.19 -0.05
C GLN A 185 -7.62 7.62 -0.61
N ALA A 186 -6.75 6.65 -0.84
CA ALA A 186 -5.45 6.84 -1.45
C ALA A 186 -5.15 5.68 -2.40
N SER A 187 -4.67 6.00 -3.61
CA SER A 187 -4.10 5.02 -4.53
C SER A 187 -2.62 4.84 -4.25
N PHE A 188 -2.12 3.62 -4.45
CA PHE A 188 -0.71 3.30 -4.29
C PHE A 188 -0.25 2.27 -5.32
N SER A 189 1.05 2.22 -5.58
CA SER A 189 1.68 1.19 -6.42
C SER A 189 2.46 0.18 -5.56
N PHE A 190 2.50 -1.08 -5.96
CA PHE A 190 3.32 -2.09 -5.30
C PHE A 190 4.79 -1.95 -5.72
N LEU A 191 5.69 -2.04 -4.75
CA LEU A 191 7.13 -2.11 -5.00
C LEU A 191 7.63 -3.53 -4.75
N GLY A 192 8.18 -4.14 -5.81
CA GLY A 192 8.84 -5.45 -5.71
C GLY A 192 10.21 -5.34 -5.03
N GLY A 193 10.53 -6.29 -4.15
CA GLY A 193 11.78 -6.28 -3.37
C GLY A 193 11.63 -5.72 -1.96
N GLU A 194 10.48 -5.08 -1.67
CA GLU A 194 10.04 -4.77 -0.32
C GLU A 194 9.24 -5.93 0.28
N GLY A 195 9.29 -6.10 1.60
CA GLY A 195 8.42 -7.00 2.35
C GLY A 195 8.98 -8.40 2.60
N HIS A 196 8.13 -9.24 3.21
CA HIS A 196 8.52 -10.52 3.76
C HIS A 196 8.65 -11.63 2.69
N GLY A 197 9.84 -12.23 2.61
CA GLY A 197 10.14 -13.36 1.73
C GLY A 197 9.58 -14.71 2.21
N LYS A 198 9.68 -15.72 1.34
CA LYS A 198 9.23 -17.10 1.60
C LYS A 198 9.84 -17.64 2.90
N GLY A 199 9.00 -18.22 3.76
CA GLY A 199 9.44 -18.88 5.00
C GLY A 199 9.79 -17.93 6.16
N SER A 200 9.72 -16.62 5.96
CA SER A 200 9.81 -15.65 7.06
C SER A 200 8.55 -15.64 7.90
N ALA A 201 8.66 -15.23 9.17
CA ALA A 201 7.52 -15.13 10.10
C ALA A 201 6.38 -14.23 9.55
N GLY A 202 6.73 -13.26 8.71
CA GLY A 202 5.82 -12.32 8.07
C GLY A 202 5.39 -12.68 6.65
N ALA A 203 5.71 -13.87 6.13
CA ALA A 203 5.31 -14.28 4.77
C ALA A 203 3.78 -14.24 4.55
N GLY A 204 3.02 -14.36 5.65
CA GLY A 204 1.56 -14.23 5.69
C GLY A 204 1.02 -12.81 5.67
N ALA A 205 1.86 -11.78 5.79
CA ALA A 205 1.41 -10.40 5.86
C ALA A 205 0.66 -9.98 4.59
N VAL A 206 -0.39 -9.16 4.74
CA VAL A 206 -1.09 -8.53 3.61
C VAL A 206 -0.38 -7.30 3.05
N GLY A 207 0.84 -7.03 3.53
CA GLY A 207 1.69 -5.91 3.11
C GLY A 207 1.64 -4.71 4.06
N GLU A 208 2.55 -3.78 3.82
CA GLU A 208 2.64 -2.50 4.51
C GLU A 208 2.51 -1.40 3.44
N CYS A 209 1.93 -0.26 3.79
CA CYS A 209 1.79 0.87 2.89
C CYS A 209 2.65 2.03 3.37
N SER A 210 3.19 2.81 2.44
CA SER A 210 4.06 3.93 2.76
C SER A 210 3.36 4.96 3.65
N TYR A 211 4.17 5.71 4.40
CA TYR A 211 3.69 6.80 5.23
C TYR A 211 2.79 7.80 4.48
N LYS A 212 3.04 8.03 3.18
CA LYS A 212 2.22 8.87 2.31
C LYS A 212 0.79 8.34 2.19
N VAL A 213 0.60 7.04 2.01
CA VAL A 213 -0.76 6.43 1.95
C VAL A 213 -1.49 6.68 3.27
N PHE A 214 -0.78 6.54 4.40
CA PHE A 214 -1.33 6.82 5.73
C PHE A 214 -1.77 8.28 5.87
N LEU A 215 -0.93 9.23 5.45
CA LEU A 215 -1.26 10.66 5.48
C LEU A 215 -2.45 10.99 4.57
N ASP A 216 -2.49 10.44 3.36
CA ASP A 216 -3.54 10.72 2.37
C ASP A 216 -4.91 10.24 2.84
N ILE A 217 -4.97 9.10 3.51
CA ILE A 217 -6.21 8.61 4.12
C ILE A 217 -6.55 9.29 5.46
N GLY A 218 -5.86 10.37 5.83
CA GLY A 218 -6.14 11.18 7.01
C GLY A 218 -5.50 10.66 8.31
N GLY A 219 -4.47 9.84 8.19
CA GLY A 219 -3.56 9.54 9.29
C GLY A 219 -2.84 10.80 9.77
N SER A 220 -2.57 10.87 11.07
CA SER A 220 -1.84 11.98 11.67
C SER A 220 -0.42 11.55 12.02
N PRO A 221 0.59 12.40 11.75
CA PRO A 221 1.96 12.16 12.20
C PRO A 221 2.03 11.82 13.68
N LYS A 222 3.02 11.00 14.04
CA LYS A 222 3.27 10.68 15.44
C LYS A 222 3.68 11.94 16.21
N THR A 223 3.12 12.13 17.39
CA THR A 223 3.60 13.14 18.36
C THR A 223 4.75 12.59 19.20
N SER A 224 5.56 13.44 19.82
CA SER A 224 6.66 13.01 20.69
C SER A 224 6.20 12.16 21.90
N ALA A 225 4.94 12.29 22.30
CA ALA A 225 4.34 11.51 23.39
C ALA A 225 3.90 10.09 22.96
N GLN A 226 3.84 9.80 21.66
CA GLN A 226 3.35 8.54 21.13
C GLN A 226 4.51 7.60 20.76
N LYS A 227 4.35 6.31 21.07
CA LYS A 227 5.29 5.28 20.60
C LYS A 227 5.13 5.01 19.10
N TYR A 228 3.88 4.90 18.65
CA TYR A 228 3.48 4.71 17.26
C TYR A 228 2.37 5.70 16.89
N PRO A 229 2.25 6.14 15.61
CA PRO A 229 1.12 6.95 15.19
C PRO A 229 -0.19 6.17 15.32
N ASN A 230 -1.30 6.89 15.51
CA ASN A 230 -2.61 6.26 15.58
C ASN A 230 -3.08 5.84 14.18
N ASN A 231 -2.90 4.56 13.87
CA ASN A 231 -3.36 3.89 12.66
C ASN A 231 -4.58 2.98 12.91
N ASN A 232 -5.22 3.12 14.08
CA ASN A 232 -6.35 2.30 14.53
C ASN A 232 -7.68 2.76 13.90
N PHE A 233 -7.75 2.77 12.57
CA PHE A 233 -8.96 3.07 11.83
C PHE A 233 -9.28 1.94 10.82
N PRO A 234 -10.57 1.69 10.53
CA PRO A 234 -10.99 0.63 9.65
C PRO A 234 -10.63 0.97 8.19
N THR A 235 -9.74 0.18 7.58
CA THR A 235 -9.29 0.40 6.20
C THR A 235 -9.54 -0.84 5.35
N SER A 236 -10.29 -0.67 4.27
CA SER A 236 -10.33 -1.66 3.19
C SER A 236 -9.22 -1.38 2.19
N PHE A 237 -8.63 -2.44 1.69
CA PHE A 237 -7.69 -2.42 0.57
C PHE A 237 -8.32 -3.13 -0.61
N ILE A 238 -8.26 -2.49 -1.77
CA ILE A 238 -8.62 -3.07 -3.06
C ILE A 238 -7.34 -3.14 -3.87
N VAL A 239 -6.81 -4.33 -4.05
CA VAL A 239 -5.61 -4.58 -4.83
C VAL A 239 -6.02 -5.11 -6.20
N PHE A 240 -5.39 -4.62 -7.27
CA PHE A 240 -5.67 -5.04 -8.64
C PHE A 240 -4.49 -5.85 -9.20
N PRO A 241 -4.50 -7.19 -9.09
CA PRO A 241 -3.44 -8.01 -9.66
C PRO A 241 -3.38 -7.84 -11.19
N ARG A 242 -2.18 -7.79 -11.76
CA ARG A 242 -1.95 -7.58 -13.21
C ARG A 242 -2.68 -6.31 -13.69
N SER A 243 -2.57 -5.22 -12.95
CA SER A 243 -3.35 -3.99 -13.17
C SER A 243 -3.06 -3.32 -14.52
N LYS A 244 -1.96 -3.70 -15.16
CA LYS A 244 -1.60 -3.37 -16.55
C LYS A 244 -2.66 -3.82 -17.59
N THR A 245 -3.68 -4.58 -17.19
CA THR A 245 -4.69 -5.20 -18.07
C THR A 245 -6.14 -4.71 -17.83
N SER A 246 -6.34 -3.40 -17.64
CA SER A 246 -7.65 -2.73 -17.57
C SER A 246 -8.67 -3.38 -16.62
N GLN A 247 -8.26 -3.73 -15.39
CA GLN A 247 -9.13 -4.44 -14.43
C GLN A 247 -10.43 -3.68 -14.13
N LEU A 248 -10.38 -2.35 -14.02
CA LEU A 248 -11.56 -1.52 -13.76
C LEU A 248 -12.58 -1.59 -14.89
N MET A 249 -12.13 -1.62 -16.15
CA MET A 249 -13.02 -1.78 -17.31
C MET A 249 -13.72 -3.14 -17.28
N ARG A 250 -13.00 -4.20 -16.86
CA ARG A 250 -13.58 -5.54 -16.74
C ARG A 250 -14.64 -5.59 -15.64
N ILE A 251 -14.43 -4.90 -14.52
CA ILE A 251 -15.43 -4.77 -13.44
C ILE A 251 -16.65 -4.00 -13.93
N SER A 252 -16.46 -2.87 -14.63
CA SER A 252 -17.57 -2.02 -15.07
C SER A 252 -18.45 -2.66 -16.15
N LEU A 253 -17.92 -3.62 -16.91
CA LEU A 253 -18.64 -4.34 -17.95
C LEU A 253 -19.33 -5.62 -17.46
N ALA A 254 -19.26 -5.95 -16.16
CA ALA A 254 -19.95 -7.12 -15.63
C ALA A 254 -21.46 -6.86 -15.46
N GLU A 255 -22.30 -7.88 -15.64
CA GLU A 255 -23.78 -7.73 -15.53
C GLU A 255 -24.24 -7.22 -14.17
N ASN A 256 -23.53 -7.64 -13.12
CA ASN A 256 -23.75 -7.25 -11.73
C ASN A 256 -22.63 -6.32 -11.23
N ALA A 257 -22.16 -5.37 -12.04
CA ALA A 257 -21.10 -4.44 -11.64
C ALA A 257 -21.41 -3.71 -10.31
N GLU A 258 -22.69 -3.43 -10.01
CA GLU A 258 -23.14 -2.82 -8.75
C GLU A 258 -22.83 -3.68 -7.52
N ASP A 259 -22.76 -5.01 -7.67
CA ASP A 259 -22.45 -5.93 -6.57
C ASP A 259 -21.07 -5.62 -5.97
N PHE A 260 -20.13 -5.08 -6.75
CA PHE A 260 -18.82 -4.68 -6.23
C PHE A 260 -18.94 -3.52 -5.22
N ALA A 261 -19.74 -2.50 -5.53
CA ALA A 261 -19.97 -1.37 -4.62
C ALA A 261 -20.74 -1.81 -3.36
N VAL A 262 -21.73 -2.69 -3.51
CA VAL A 262 -22.47 -3.27 -2.36
C VAL A 262 -21.55 -4.11 -1.48
N PHE A 263 -20.67 -4.91 -2.07
CA PHE A 263 -19.70 -5.71 -1.34
C PHE A 263 -18.74 -4.81 -0.53
N LEU A 264 -18.25 -3.70 -1.10
CA LEU A 264 -17.41 -2.75 -0.37
C LEU A 264 -18.16 -2.09 0.79
N ALA A 265 -19.42 -1.73 0.59
CA ALA A 265 -20.27 -1.17 1.65
C ALA A 265 -20.48 -2.19 2.80
N LEU A 266 -20.71 -3.46 2.48
CA LEU A 266 -20.82 -4.54 3.46
C LEU A 266 -19.49 -4.85 4.14
N GLN A 267 -18.38 -4.74 3.42
CA GLN A 267 -17.04 -4.86 3.99
C GLN A 267 -16.79 -3.79 5.06
N ALA A 268 -17.28 -2.56 4.85
CA ALA A 268 -17.22 -1.47 5.82
C ALA A 268 -18.09 -1.70 7.07
N GLN A 269 -19.11 -2.57 6.98
CA GLN A 269 -20.00 -2.91 8.10
C GLN A 269 -19.49 -4.04 8.98
N VAL A 270 -18.43 -4.74 8.56
CA VAL A 270 -17.72 -5.66 9.44
C VAL A 270 -17.16 -4.79 10.58
N ASP A 271 -17.83 -4.83 11.74
CA ASP A 271 -17.62 -3.86 12.81
C ASP A 271 -16.17 -3.89 13.36
N ALA A 272 -15.82 -2.91 14.19
CA ALA A 272 -14.56 -2.89 14.92
C ALA A 272 -14.19 -4.23 15.60
N ALA A 273 -15.15 -4.98 16.14
CA ALA A 273 -14.94 -6.31 16.72
C ALA A 273 -14.75 -7.43 15.70
N GLY A 274 -15.11 -7.20 14.44
CA GLY A 274 -14.93 -8.11 13.31
C GLY A 274 -13.73 -7.79 12.43
N ARG A 275 -12.88 -6.82 12.79
CA ARG A 275 -11.75 -6.41 11.95
C ARG A 275 -10.83 -7.59 11.64
N GLY A 276 -10.39 -7.68 10.37
CA GLY A 276 -9.77 -8.87 9.80
C GLY A 276 -10.75 -9.85 9.14
N HIS A 277 -12.06 -9.76 9.35
CA HIS A 277 -13.04 -10.58 8.63
C HIS A 277 -13.51 -9.93 7.31
N SER A 278 -13.99 -10.78 6.40
CA SER A 278 -14.55 -10.35 5.12
C SER A 278 -16.06 -10.07 5.26
N GLY A 279 -16.56 -9.07 4.52
CA GLY A 279 -17.98 -8.82 4.34
C GLY A 279 -18.69 -9.87 3.47
N LEU A 280 -17.96 -10.87 2.94
CA LEU A 280 -18.46 -11.88 2.03
C LEU A 280 -19.67 -12.67 2.56
N PRO A 281 -19.75 -13.08 3.84
CA PRO A 281 -20.95 -13.74 4.37
C PRO A 281 -22.20 -12.85 4.28
N ALA A 282 -22.08 -11.57 4.63
CA ALA A 282 -23.17 -10.61 4.52
C ALA A 282 -23.55 -10.37 3.05
N PHE A 283 -22.56 -10.31 2.17
CA PHE A 283 -22.78 -10.16 0.73
C PHE A 283 -23.49 -11.37 0.12
N ARG A 284 -23.12 -12.59 0.50
CA ARG A 284 -23.82 -13.81 0.06
C ARG A 284 -25.28 -13.81 0.51
N LYS A 285 -25.57 -13.33 1.73
CA LYS A 285 -26.95 -13.16 2.21
C LYS A 285 -27.71 -12.11 1.38
N TYR A 286 -27.07 -11.00 1.01
CA TYR A 286 -27.65 -9.99 0.12
C TYR A 286 -28.01 -10.57 -1.25
N VAL A 287 -27.09 -11.32 -1.89
CA VAL A 287 -27.32 -11.96 -3.18
C VAL A 287 -28.44 -13.00 -3.09
N ALA A 288 -28.41 -13.88 -2.08
CA ALA A 288 -29.44 -14.90 -1.86
C ALA A 288 -30.84 -14.30 -1.58
N GLY A 289 -30.88 -13.09 -0.99
CA GLY A 289 -32.12 -12.32 -0.79
C GLY A 289 -32.62 -11.59 -2.03
N GLY A 290 -32.04 -11.86 -3.21
CA GLY A 290 -32.45 -11.23 -4.47
C GLY A 290 -32.06 -9.75 -4.57
N ARG A 291 -30.97 -9.35 -3.90
CA ARG A 291 -30.37 -8.00 -4.02
C ARG A 291 -31.28 -6.83 -3.60
N LYS A 292 -32.23 -7.07 -2.70
CA LYS A 292 -33.23 -6.05 -2.31
C LYS A 292 -32.77 -5.13 -1.17
N ALA A 293 -32.03 -5.68 -0.21
CA ALA A 293 -31.65 -4.94 1.01
C ALA A 293 -30.31 -4.23 0.82
N LYS A 294 -30.31 -2.90 0.79
CA LYS A 294 -29.07 -2.12 0.70
C LYS A 294 -28.40 -1.99 2.08
N PRO A 295 -27.07 -2.07 2.18
CA PRO A 295 -26.34 -1.78 3.42
C PRO A 295 -26.54 -0.32 3.83
N ALA A 296 -26.69 0.01 5.12
CA ALA A 296 -26.77 1.40 5.60
C ALA A 296 -25.57 2.31 5.22
N SER A 297 -24.43 1.72 4.84
CA SER A 297 -23.25 2.44 4.35
C SER A 297 -23.27 2.61 2.83
N TYR A 298 -24.19 1.95 2.12
CA TYR A 298 -24.28 2.00 0.67
C TYR A 298 -24.72 3.39 0.21
N GLU A 299 -25.64 4.04 0.92
CA GLU A 299 -26.02 5.43 0.65
C GLU A 299 -24.80 6.35 0.77
N ASN A 300 -23.92 6.12 1.74
CA ASN A 300 -22.68 6.88 1.89
C ASN A 300 -21.70 6.62 0.72
N VAL A 301 -21.61 5.37 0.26
CA VAL A 301 -20.81 5.01 -0.93
C VAL A 301 -21.36 5.69 -2.18
N VAL A 302 -22.68 5.64 -2.39
CA VAL A 302 -23.34 6.30 -3.53
C VAL A 302 -23.16 7.82 -3.45
N ALA A 303 -23.34 8.42 -2.28
CA ALA A 303 -23.14 9.86 -2.09
C ALA A 303 -21.70 10.28 -2.36
N ALA A 304 -20.71 9.49 -1.93
CA ALA A 304 -19.30 9.73 -2.24
C ALA A 304 -19.04 9.64 -3.75
N LEU A 305 -19.57 8.62 -4.43
CA LEU A 305 -19.47 8.48 -5.88
C LEU A 305 -20.13 9.66 -6.61
N GLN A 306 -21.32 10.08 -6.18
CA GLN A 306 -22.02 11.24 -6.73
C GLN A 306 -21.25 12.55 -6.54
N HIS A 307 -20.67 12.76 -5.36
CA HIS A 307 -19.83 13.93 -5.06
C HIS A 307 -18.63 14.03 -6.03
N TRP A 308 -18.15 12.88 -6.52
CA TRP A 308 -17.03 12.78 -7.45
C TRP A 308 -17.47 12.75 -8.92
N GLY A 309 -18.75 13.03 -9.20
CA GLY A 309 -19.30 13.13 -10.55
C GLY A 309 -19.77 11.81 -11.15
N TYR A 310 -19.80 10.72 -10.38
CA TYR A 310 -20.36 9.45 -10.84
C TYR A 310 -21.89 9.45 -10.63
N ALA A 311 -22.65 9.55 -11.70
CA ALA A 311 -24.09 9.41 -11.65
C ALA A 311 -24.47 7.93 -11.44
N PRO A 312 -25.23 7.56 -10.38
CA PRO A 312 -25.72 6.21 -10.21
C PRO A 312 -26.86 5.99 -11.22
N GLY A 313 -26.51 5.48 -12.39
CA GLY A 313 -27.45 5.20 -13.45
C GLY A 313 -26.79 4.37 -14.55
N LEU A 314 -26.90 3.04 -14.43
CA LEU A 314 -26.48 2.09 -15.46
C LEU A 314 -27.17 2.35 -16.82
N SER A 315 -28.26 3.11 -16.89
CA SER A 315 -28.89 3.50 -18.15
C SER A 315 -28.23 4.68 -18.85
N ALA A 316 -27.61 5.63 -18.13
CA ALA A 316 -27.09 6.86 -18.72
C ALA A 316 -25.77 6.65 -19.48
N VAL A 317 -24.94 5.69 -19.04
CA VAL A 317 -23.68 5.33 -19.73
C VAL A 317 -23.95 4.60 -21.05
N VAL A 318 -25.01 3.79 -21.11
CA VAL A 318 -25.44 3.13 -22.36
C VAL A 318 -26.01 4.15 -23.35
N THR A 319 -26.78 5.15 -22.88
CA THR A 319 -27.27 6.23 -23.74
C THR A 319 -26.15 7.18 -24.20
N ALA A 320 -25.18 7.51 -23.34
CA ALA A 320 -24.05 8.35 -23.71
C ALA A 320 -23.09 7.64 -24.69
N ALA A 321 -22.84 6.35 -24.50
CA ALA A 321 -22.03 5.54 -25.43
C ALA A 321 -22.76 5.34 -26.78
N SER A 322 -24.08 5.12 -26.76
CA SER A 322 -24.92 5.06 -27.97
C SER A 322 -24.87 6.39 -28.74
N THR A 323 -24.97 7.53 -28.06
CA THR A 323 -24.96 8.85 -28.70
C THR A 323 -23.58 9.20 -29.27
N LEU A 324 -22.51 8.79 -28.60
CA LEU A 324 -21.13 9.00 -29.06
C LEU A 324 -20.81 8.12 -30.29
N VAL A 325 -21.25 6.86 -30.31
CA VAL A 325 -21.07 5.96 -31.47
C VAL A 325 -21.89 6.43 -32.68
N SER A 326 -23.13 6.89 -32.46
CA SER A 326 -23.95 7.49 -33.54
C SER A 326 -23.35 8.78 -34.10
N SER A 327 -22.71 9.59 -33.24
CA SER A 327 -22.05 10.84 -33.64
C SER A 327 -20.75 10.59 -34.42
N ILE A 328 -19.99 9.55 -34.07
CA ILE A 328 -18.79 9.13 -34.81
C ILE A 328 -19.17 8.52 -36.18
N ALA A 329 -20.26 7.73 -36.26
CA ALA A 329 -20.76 7.20 -37.53
C ALA A 329 -21.30 8.30 -38.46
N ALA A 330 -21.99 9.32 -37.91
CA ALA A 330 -22.47 10.47 -38.68
C ALA A 330 -21.33 11.40 -39.14
N ALA A 331 -20.25 11.50 -38.37
CA ALA A 331 -19.04 12.24 -38.75
C ALA A 331 -18.20 11.50 -39.80
N ALA A 332 -18.11 10.17 -39.71
CA ALA A 332 -17.41 9.33 -40.69
C ALA A 332 -18.12 9.29 -42.06
N GLY A 333 -19.46 9.39 -42.10
CA GLY A 333 -20.24 9.47 -43.34
C GLY A 333 -20.12 10.79 -44.11
N LYS A 334 -19.47 11.82 -43.54
CA LYS A 334 -19.22 13.12 -44.19
C LYS A 334 -17.77 13.31 -44.67
N LEU A 335 -16.92 12.30 -44.52
CA LEU A 335 -15.49 12.36 -44.85
C LEU A 335 -15.08 11.41 -46.00
N ILE A 336 -16.04 11.00 -46.84
CA ILE A 336 -15.76 10.26 -48.07
C ILE A 336 -16.47 10.97 -49.24
N PRO A 337 -15.76 11.50 -50.25
CA PRO A 337 -16.33 11.73 -51.58
C PRO A 337 -16.59 10.40 -52.31
#